data_AF-A0A7K3Z005-F1
#
_entry.id   AF-A0A7K3Z005-F1
#
_cell.length_a   1.000
_cell.length_b   1.000
_cell.length_c   1.000
_cell.angle_alpha   90.00
_cell.angle_beta   90.00
_cell.angle_gamma   90.00
#
_symmetry.space_group_name_H-M   'P 1'
#
loop_
_entity.id
_entity.type
_entity.pdbx_description
1 polymer ?
#
loop_
_entity_poly.entity_id
_entity_poly.type
_entity_poly.pdbx_seq_one_letter_code
_entity_poly.pdbx_strand_id
1 'polypeptide(L)'
;RNDAIPAEVKTAALHYKVSLQDGTRIDEQTYPVKIFPKDTMVWEVKDGDEEYDMSQYIAAWVTPHAAVIDPLMRKAAEYHPEKSIAGYQCGESCSVQEWTEYSDAQAKAIFTALKNDYRITYINSPIAFGSGSDNPQRVRLPKDAMASNSANCIDGTVLYASALESIGMNPHIIILPTHAFICYDTNPEGEGFTCIETTMTGSSTFEEAVAAAEEEYQDEITNGNFKSGASRDYSLAELRAAGILPME
;
A
#
# COMPACT_ATOMS: atom_id res chain seq x y z
N ARG A 1 -32.82 -13.94 2.72
CA ARG A 1 -32.43 -14.11 1.31
C ARG A 1 -31.15 -14.94 1.34
N ASN A 2 -31.06 -16.04 0.60
CA ASN A 2 -29.77 -16.73 0.43
C ASN A 2 -28.94 -15.85 -0.49
N ASP A 3 -28.04 -15.06 0.09
CA ASP A 3 -27.07 -14.31 -0.70
C ASP A 3 -26.16 -15.33 -1.38
N ALA A 4 -26.32 -15.47 -2.69
CA ALA A 4 -25.49 -16.36 -3.48
C ALA A 4 -24.04 -15.91 -3.33
N ILE A 5 -23.20 -16.81 -2.84
CA ILE A 5 -21.75 -16.58 -2.79
C ILE A 5 -21.24 -16.60 -4.23
N PRO A 6 -20.57 -15.53 -4.72
CA PRO A 6 -20.01 -15.52 -6.06
C PRO A 6 -19.08 -16.71 -6.29
N ALA A 7 -19.00 -17.23 -7.51
CA ALA A 7 -18.17 -18.40 -7.83
C ALA A 7 -16.67 -18.22 -7.50
N GLU A 8 -16.22 -16.98 -7.38
CA GLU A 8 -14.84 -16.60 -7.02
C GLU A 8 -14.58 -16.64 -5.51
N VAL A 9 -15.62 -16.59 -4.68
CA VAL A 9 -15.52 -16.73 -3.22
C VAL A 9 -15.83 -18.17 -2.82
N LYS A 10 -14.92 -18.78 -2.08
CA LYS A 10 -15.10 -20.15 -1.58
C LYS A 10 -15.45 -20.11 -0.10
N THR A 11 -16.20 -21.10 0.36
CA THR A 11 -16.38 -21.36 1.79
C THR A 11 -15.45 -22.47 2.23
N ALA A 12 -14.91 -22.32 3.43
CA ALA A 12 -14.13 -23.35 4.10
C ALA A 12 -14.50 -23.37 5.60
N ALA A 13 -13.97 -24.34 6.33
CA ALA A 13 -14.08 -24.38 7.78
C ALA A 13 -12.69 -24.17 8.39
N LEU A 14 -12.54 -23.15 9.22
CA LEU A 14 -11.37 -22.96 10.06
C LEU A 14 -11.58 -23.74 11.35
N HIS A 15 -10.79 -24.79 11.54
CA HIS A 15 -10.71 -25.52 12.79
C HIS A 15 -9.49 -25.05 13.58
N TYR A 16 -9.67 -24.61 14.82
CA TYR A 16 -8.55 -24.27 15.70
C TYR A 16 -8.66 -25.03 17.02
N LYS A 17 -7.50 -25.21 17.65
CA LYS A 17 -7.36 -25.78 18.99
C LYS A 17 -6.32 -24.98 19.77
N VAL A 18 -6.70 -24.56 20.97
CA VAL A 18 -5.83 -23.86 21.92
C VAL A 18 -5.54 -24.80 23.08
N SER A 19 -4.27 -24.96 23.44
CA SER A 19 -3.86 -25.83 24.54
C SER A 19 -2.69 -25.21 25.31
N LEU A 20 -2.63 -25.47 26.61
CA LEU A 20 -1.47 -25.17 27.44
C LEU A 20 -0.29 -26.08 27.06
N GLN A 21 0.93 -25.72 27.48
CA GLN A 21 2.14 -26.53 27.24
C GLN A 21 2.05 -27.94 27.81
N ASP A 22 1.29 -28.14 28.88
CA ASP A 22 1.07 -29.45 29.52
C ASP A 22 0.05 -30.33 28.76
N GLY A 23 -0.51 -29.83 27.65
CA GLY A 23 -1.49 -30.52 26.82
C GLY A 23 -2.94 -30.31 27.26
N THR A 24 -3.20 -29.57 28.34
CA THR A 24 -4.57 -29.20 28.75
C THR A 24 -5.22 -28.35 27.67
N ARG A 25 -6.35 -28.82 27.12
CA ARG A 25 -7.09 -28.10 26.08
C ARG A 25 -7.91 -26.96 26.69
N ILE A 26 -7.70 -25.75 26.19
CA ILE A 26 -8.42 -24.54 26.61
C ILE A 26 -9.68 -24.36 25.76
N ASP A 27 -9.54 -24.47 24.44
CA ASP A 27 -10.63 -24.25 23.49
C ASP A 27 -10.40 -25.06 22.20
N GLU A 28 -11.48 -25.40 21.51
CA GLU A 28 -11.45 -26.07 20.21
C GLU A 28 -12.77 -25.82 19.49
N GLN A 29 -12.70 -25.12 18.37
CA GLN A 29 -13.88 -24.68 17.64
C GLN A 29 -13.67 -24.82 16.14
N THR A 30 -14.78 -24.83 15.43
CA THR A 30 -14.80 -24.87 13.97
C THR A 30 -15.74 -23.78 13.47
N TYR A 31 -15.19 -22.82 12.73
CA TYR A 31 -15.92 -21.68 12.20
C TYR A 31 -15.98 -21.75 10.68
N PRO A 32 -17.14 -21.46 10.05
CA PRO A 32 -17.16 -21.24 8.62
C PRO A 32 -16.39 -19.95 8.29
N VAL A 33 -15.56 -20.00 7.26
CA VAL A 33 -14.81 -18.84 6.75
C VAL A 33 -15.06 -18.68 5.26
N LYS A 34 -15.02 -17.43 4.80
CA LYS A 34 -14.98 -17.09 3.37
C LYS A 34 -13.51 -16.97 2.96
N ILE A 35 -13.18 -17.53 1.80
CA ILE A 35 -11.88 -17.38 1.16
C ILE A 35 -12.11 -16.57 -0.10
N PHE A 36 -11.54 -15.37 -0.12
CA PHE A 36 -11.55 -14.47 -1.27
C PHE A 36 -10.36 -14.76 -2.20
N PRO A 37 -10.42 -14.35 -3.48
CA PRO A 37 -9.26 -14.35 -4.36
C PRO A 37 -8.09 -13.57 -3.76
N LYS A 38 -6.86 -13.97 -4.10
CA LYS A 38 -5.62 -13.34 -3.57
C LYS A 38 -5.57 -11.84 -3.84
N ASP A 39 -6.11 -11.39 -4.96
CA ASP A 39 -6.12 -9.99 -5.39
C ASP A 39 -7.37 -9.23 -4.93
N THR A 40 -8.10 -9.74 -3.92
CA THR A 40 -9.28 -9.07 -3.36
C THR A 40 -9.00 -8.58 -1.94
N MET A 41 -8.97 -7.26 -1.78
CA MET A 41 -8.97 -6.60 -0.48
C MET A 41 -10.41 -6.56 0.04
N VAL A 42 -10.58 -6.95 1.30
CA VAL A 42 -11.83 -6.80 2.05
C VAL A 42 -11.60 -5.62 2.99
N TRP A 43 -12.17 -4.46 2.67
CA TRP A 43 -11.91 -3.22 3.42
C TRP A 43 -12.57 -3.21 4.79
N GLU A 44 -13.65 -3.96 4.93
CA GLU A 44 -14.54 -3.91 6.06
C GLU A 44 -15.19 -5.28 6.25
N VAL A 45 -15.35 -5.73 7.49
CA VAL A 45 -16.08 -6.95 7.80
C VAL A 45 -17.20 -6.61 8.77
N LYS A 46 -18.43 -7.07 8.48
CA LYS A 46 -19.56 -6.95 9.40
C LYS A 46 -19.81 -8.25 10.15
N ASP A 47 -19.95 -8.16 11.46
CA ASP A 47 -20.45 -9.25 12.30
C ASP A 47 -21.66 -8.76 13.11
N GLY A 48 -22.87 -9.12 12.66
CA GLY A 48 -24.10 -8.56 13.19
C GLY A 48 -24.21 -7.06 12.95
N ASP A 49 -24.29 -6.28 14.03
CA ASP A 49 -24.31 -4.80 14.01
C ASP A 49 -22.91 -4.19 14.16
N GLU A 50 -21.88 -5.02 14.38
CA GLU A 50 -20.50 -4.56 14.52
C GLU A 50 -19.79 -4.50 13.16
N GLU A 51 -18.93 -3.49 13.03
CA GLU A 51 -18.19 -3.19 11.81
C GLU A 51 -16.69 -3.11 12.15
N TYR A 52 -15.90 -3.90 11.43
CA TYR A 52 -14.47 -4.02 11.65
C TYR A 52 -13.72 -3.43 10.46
N ASP A 53 -12.94 -2.39 10.72
CA ASP A 53 -12.03 -1.78 9.75
C ASP A 53 -10.84 -2.71 9.49
N MET A 54 -10.72 -3.16 8.24
CA MET A 54 -9.68 -4.08 7.80
C MET A 54 -8.61 -3.37 6.96
N SER A 55 -8.73 -2.06 6.75
CA SER A 55 -7.91 -1.33 5.77
C SER A 55 -6.41 -1.38 6.07
N GLN A 56 -5.98 -1.54 7.33
CA GLN A 56 -4.57 -1.78 7.69
C GLN A 56 -3.94 -3.00 7.00
N TYR A 57 -4.73 -4.02 6.64
CA TYR A 57 -4.21 -5.23 6.01
C TYR A 57 -3.83 -5.02 4.53
N ILE A 58 -4.11 -3.85 3.97
CA ILE A 58 -3.58 -3.47 2.65
C ILE A 58 -2.04 -3.52 2.59
N ALA A 59 -1.38 -3.36 3.74
CA ALA A 59 0.07 -3.52 3.86
C ALA A 59 0.58 -4.91 3.44
N ALA A 60 -0.28 -5.93 3.38
CA ALA A 60 0.06 -7.24 2.85
C ALA A 60 0.26 -7.25 1.32
N TRP A 61 -0.32 -6.29 0.59
CA TRP A 61 -0.13 -6.09 -0.85
C TRP A 61 1.18 -5.36 -1.18
N VAL A 62 1.85 -4.81 -0.17
CA VAL A 62 3.18 -4.22 -0.32
C VAL A 62 4.20 -5.35 -0.29
N THR A 63 4.79 -5.64 -1.44
CA THR A 63 5.68 -6.79 -1.69
C THR A 63 7.05 -6.30 -2.17
N PRO A 64 7.92 -5.81 -1.27
CA PRO A 64 9.19 -5.17 -1.63
C PRO A 64 10.18 -6.14 -2.29
N HIS A 65 10.04 -7.45 -2.05
CA HIS A 65 10.90 -8.50 -2.61
C HIS A 65 10.30 -9.18 -3.86
N ALA A 66 9.20 -8.65 -4.40
CA ALA A 66 8.65 -9.19 -5.64
C ALA A 66 9.67 -9.06 -6.78
N ALA A 67 9.79 -10.09 -7.61
CA ALA A 67 10.82 -10.15 -8.68
C ALA A 67 10.76 -9.00 -9.70
N VAL A 68 9.67 -8.23 -9.74
CA VAL A 68 9.54 -7.03 -10.59
C VAL A 68 10.20 -5.78 -10.01
N ILE A 69 10.53 -5.77 -8.71
CA ILE A 69 11.07 -4.61 -8.01
C ILE A 69 12.55 -4.40 -8.34
N ASP A 70 13.39 -5.44 -8.36
CA ASP A 70 14.81 -5.29 -8.71
C ASP A 70 15.03 -4.69 -10.12
N PRO A 71 14.33 -5.15 -11.18
CA PRO A 71 14.40 -4.50 -12.49
C PRO A 71 13.94 -3.05 -12.45
N LEU A 72 12.92 -2.72 -11.64
CA LEU A 72 12.45 -1.35 -11.48
C LEU A 72 13.52 -0.47 -10.83
N MET A 73 14.13 -0.91 -9.73
CA MET A 73 15.23 -0.18 -9.07
C MET A 73 16.40 0.02 -10.02
N ARG A 74 16.73 -1.00 -10.81
CA ARG A 74 17.77 -0.89 -11.84
C ARG A 74 17.44 0.19 -12.85
N LYS A 75 16.18 0.30 -13.31
CA LYS A 75 15.75 1.35 -14.24
C LYS A 75 15.73 2.72 -13.59
N ALA A 76 15.21 2.82 -12.37
CA ALA A 76 15.21 4.06 -11.58
C ALA A 76 16.63 4.62 -11.44
N ALA A 77 17.63 3.78 -11.17
CA ALA A 77 19.02 4.22 -11.10
C ALA A 77 19.51 4.93 -12.37
N GLU A 78 18.98 4.68 -13.58
CA GLU A 78 19.38 5.46 -14.78
C GLU A 78 18.85 6.90 -14.79
N TYR A 79 17.81 7.18 -14.00
CA TYR A 79 17.22 8.51 -13.86
C TYR A 79 17.73 9.27 -12.63
N HIS A 80 18.39 8.59 -11.69
CA HIS A 80 19.02 9.25 -10.55
C HIS A 80 20.32 9.97 -10.99
N PRO A 81 20.56 11.23 -10.59
CA PRO A 81 21.77 11.97 -11.00
C PRO A 81 23.09 11.25 -10.72
N GLU A 82 23.16 10.54 -9.59
CA GLU A 82 24.34 9.79 -9.14
C GLU A 82 24.38 8.33 -9.64
N LYS A 83 23.38 7.91 -10.42
CA LYS A 83 23.20 6.51 -10.83
C LYS A 83 23.14 5.50 -9.68
N SER A 84 22.52 5.91 -8.57
CA SER A 84 22.39 5.14 -7.34
C SER A 84 20.99 5.28 -6.77
N ILE A 85 20.49 4.23 -6.13
CA ILE A 85 19.27 4.23 -5.31
C ILE A 85 19.69 3.54 -4.00
N ALA A 86 19.74 4.30 -2.91
CA ALA A 86 20.44 3.92 -1.69
C ALA A 86 19.60 3.98 -0.40
N GLY A 87 18.33 4.39 -0.48
CA GLY A 87 17.49 4.55 0.71
C GLY A 87 17.96 5.73 1.55
N TYR A 88 18.04 5.56 2.87
CA TYR A 88 18.46 6.62 3.80
C TYR A 88 19.99 6.68 3.99
N GLN A 89 20.72 7.23 3.02
CA GLN A 89 22.18 7.35 3.05
C GLN A 89 22.70 8.75 2.71
N CYS A 90 21.96 9.80 3.06
CA CYS A 90 22.38 11.20 2.83
C CYS A 90 23.69 11.54 3.58
N GLY A 91 23.91 10.90 4.74
CA GLY A 91 25.09 11.08 5.60
C GLY A 91 24.73 11.67 6.97
N GLU A 92 25.67 11.64 7.91
CA GLU A 92 25.43 11.99 9.32
C GLU A 92 25.16 13.49 9.56
N SER A 93 25.40 14.35 8.58
CA SER A 93 25.30 15.81 8.72
C SER A 93 24.31 16.46 7.75
N CYS A 94 23.41 15.69 7.13
CA CYS A 94 22.37 16.28 6.29
C CYS A 94 21.37 17.06 7.14
N SER A 95 21.10 18.29 6.72
CA SER A 95 19.96 19.05 7.18
C SER A 95 18.64 18.40 6.74
N VAL A 96 17.53 18.80 7.37
CA VAL A 96 16.18 18.33 6.99
C VAL A 96 15.89 18.58 5.50
N GLN A 97 16.31 19.74 4.97
CA GLN A 97 16.12 20.05 3.56
C GLN A 97 16.95 19.15 2.64
N GLU A 98 18.21 18.89 2.97
CA GLU A 98 19.06 17.98 2.20
C GLU A 98 18.52 16.55 2.23
N TRP A 99 17.94 16.11 3.35
CA TRP A 99 17.23 14.84 3.44
C TRP A 99 16.03 14.75 2.50
N THR A 100 15.19 15.79 2.47
CA THR A 100 14.07 15.88 1.51
C THR A 100 14.56 15.82 0.07
N GLU A 101 15.53 16.66 -0.31
CA GLU A 101 16.08 16.65 -1.68
C GLU A 101 16.69 15.30 -2.07
N TYR A 102 17.38 14.65 -1.13
CA TYR A 102 18.01 13.34 -1.32
C TYR A 102 16.99 12.20 -1.49
N SER A 103 15.97 12.16 -0.63
CA SER A 103 14.90 11.16 -0.69
C SER A 103 14.02 11.37 -1.93
N ASP A 104 13.67 12.62 -2.24
CA ASP A 104 12.88 12.98 -3.41
C ASP A 104 13.60 12.67 -4.72
N ALA A 105 14.94 12.79 -4.78
CA ALA A 105 15.69 12.39 -5.97
C ALA A 105 15.51 10.90 -6.31
N GLN A 106 15.44 10.04 -5.29
CA GLN A 106 15.21 8.60 -5.45
C GLN A 106 13.76 8.30 -5.81
N ALA A 107 12.80 8.91 -5.12
CA ALA A 107 11.37 8.77 -5.42
C ALA A 107 11.03 9.26 -6.84
N LYS A 108 11.61 10.39 -7.26
CA LYS A 108 11.51 10.94 -8.62
C LYS A 108 12.11 10.00 -9.66
N ALA A 109 13.23 9.36 -9.36
CA ALA A 109 13.83 8.38 -10.25
C ALA A 109 12.93 7.15 -10.44
N ILE A 110 12.29 6.67 -9.36
CA ILE A 110 11.28 5.59 -9.41
C ILE A 110 10.07 6.02 -10.23
N PHE A 111 9.50 7.19 -9.95
CA PHE A 111 8.39 7.77 -10.70
C PHE A 111 8.71 7.86 -12.21
N THR A 112 9.91 8.35 -12.53
CA THR A 112 10.35 8.54 -13.92
C THR A 112 10.53 7.21 -14.64
N ALA A 113 11.05 6.17 -13.97
CA ALA A 113 11.14 4.83 -14.54
C ALA A 113 9.73 4.23 -14.76
N LEU A 114 8.83 4.33 -13.78
CA LEU A 114 7.45 3.86 -13.90
C LEU A 114 6.71 4.54 -15.05
N LYS A 115 6.94 5.84 -15.24
CA LYS A 115 6.38 6.61 -16.35
C LYS A 115 6.98 6.24 -17.70
N ASN A 116 8.30 6.24 -17.84
CA ASN A 116 8.95 6.20 -19.15
C ASN A 116 9.26 4.77 -19.64
N ASP A 117 9.76 3.89 -18.77
CA ASP A 117 10.10 2.51 -19.13
C ASP A 117 8.89 1.59 -19.00
N TYR A 118 8.14 1.71 -17.90
CA TYR A 118 7.00 0.83 -17.60
C TYR A 118 5.65 1.40 -18.05
N ARG A 119 5.58 2.68 -18.41
CA ARG A 119 4.38 3.33 -18.97
C ARG A 119 3.12 3.08 -18.14
N ILE A 120 3.27 3.10 -16.82
CA ILE A 120 2.15 2.88 -15.90
C ILE A 120 1.08 3.94 -16.17
N THR A 121 -0.12 3.46 -16.47
CA THR A 121 -1.29 4.28 -16.79
C THR A 121 -2.38 4.04 -15.76
N TYR A 122 -3.06 5.12 -15.36
CA TYR A 122 -4.22 4.99 -14.49
C TYR A 122 -5.36 4.25 -15.21
N ILE A 123 -5.74 3.08 -14.70
CA ILE A 123 -6.91 2.33 -15.17
C ILE A 123 -7.70 1.84 -13.96
N ASN A 124 -8.85 2.47 -13.73
CA ASN A 124 -9.74 2.09 -12.66
C ASN A 124 -10.46 0.76 -13.00
N SER A 125 -10.01 -0.34 -12.40
CA SER A 125 -10.62 -1.67 -12.54
C SER A 125 -10.76 -2.33 -11.15
N PRO A 126 -11.60 -1.75 -10.27
CA PRO A 126 -11.66 -2.11 -8.84
C PRO A 126 -12.67 -3.23 -8.56
N ILE A 127 -13.43 -3.67 -9.57
CA ILE A 127 -14.53 -4.60 -9.39
C ILE A 127 -14.00 -5.92 -8.81
N ALA A 128 -14.47 -6.26 -7.62
CA ALA A 128 -14.38 -7.58 -7.02
C ALA A 128 -15.79 -8.10 -6.73
N PHE A 129 -15.98 -9.41 -6.84
CA PHE A 129 -17.24 -10.05 -6.52
C PHE A 129 -17.16 -10.65 -5.11
N GLY A 130 -17.98 -10.13 -4.20
CA GLY A 130 -18.21 -10.70 -2.88
C GLY A 130 -19.69 -10.77 -2.54
N SER A 131 -20.05 -11.52 -1.51
CA SER A 131 -21.40 -11.56 -0.96
C SER A 131 -21.52 -10.61 0.24
N GLY A 132 -22.53 -9.76 0.27
CA GLY A 132 -22.92 -9.01 1.48
C GLY A 132 -22.33 -7.60 1.58
N SER A 133 -22.07 -7.17 2.81
CA SER A 133 -21.66 -5.82 3.22
C SER A 133 -20.13 -5.61 3.33
N ASP A 134 -19.33 -6.61 2.96
CA ASP A 134 -17.89 -6.69 3.24
C ASP A 134 -17.00 -5.80 2.31
N ASN A 135 -17.59 -4.79 1.65
CA ASN A 135 -16.97 -3.84 0.71
C ASN A 135 -15.70 -4.34 -0.03
N PRO A 136 -15.78 -5.40 -0.86
CA PRO A 136 -14.61 -5.98 -1.50
C PRO A 136 -14.14 -5.13 -2.67
N GLN A 137 -12.82 -4.97 -2.80
CA GLN A 137 -12.19 -4.33 -3.95
C GLN A 137 -11.08 -5.20 -4.50
N ARG A 138 -10.99 -5.27 -5.83
CA ARG A 138 -9.84 -5.88 -6.48
C ARG A 138 -8.63 -4.94 -6.39
N VAL A 139 -7.55 -5.43 -5.79
CA VAL A 139 -6.26 -4.74 -5.67
C VAL A 139 -5.18 -5.63 -6.29
N ARG A 140 -4.55 -5.11 -7.36
CA ARG A 140 -3.45 -5.79 -8.03
C ARG A 140 -2.20 -5.75 -7.15
N LEU A 141 -1.46 -6.85 -7.17
CA LEU A 141 -0.11 -6.85 -6.63
C LEU A 141 0.82 -6.04 -7.55
N PRO A 142 1.95 -5.52 -7.03
CA PRO A 142 2.94 -4.78 -7.80
C PRO A 142 3.35 -5.50 -9.10
N LYS A 143 3.53 -6.82 -9.06
CA LYS A 143 3.86 -7.62 -10.26
C LYS A 143 2.76 -7.58 -11.33
N ASP A 144 1.49 -7.56 -10.94
CA ASP A 144 0.35 -7.61 -11.85
C ASP A 144 0.06 -6.23 -12.44
N ALA A 145 0.24 -5.17 -11.63
CA ALA A 145 0.19 -3.78 -12.10
C ALA A 145 1.30 -3.52 -13.13
N MET A 146 2.53 -3.96 -12.84
CA MET A 146 3.67 -3.85 -13.74
C MET A 146 3.51 -4.67 -15.03
N ALA A 147 2.99 -5.89 -14.93
CA ALA A 147 2.76 -6.76 -16.09
C ALA A 147 1.67 -6.22 -17.04
N SER A 148 0.68 -5.51 -16.49
CA SER A 148 -0.41 -4.90 -17.28
C SER A 148 -0.17 -3.43 -17.63
N ASN A 149 0.95 -2.85 -17.17
CA ASN A 149 1.28 -1.42 -17.29
C ASN A 149 0.14 -0.51 -16.78
N SER A 150 -0.64 -1.00 -15.81
CA SER A 150 -1.91 -0.39 -15.41
C SER A 150 -2.10 -0.48 -13.90
N ALA A 151 -2.53 0.62 -13.29
CA ALA A 151 -2.81 0.69 -11.86
C ALA A 151 -4.02 1.61 -11.61
N ASN A 152 -4.92 1.26 -10.68
CA ASN A 152 -5.81 2.25 -10.05
C ASN A 152 -5.07 2.96 -8.90
N CYS A 153 -5.79 3.78 -8.11
CA CYS A 153 -5.19 4.53 -7.01
C CYS A 153 -4.48 3.62 -6.02
N ILE A 154 -5.16 2.60 -5.50
CA ILE A 154 -4.58 1.70 -4.51
C ILE A 154 -3.53 0.74 -5.09
N ASP A 155 -3.71 0.25 -6.32
CA ASP A 155 -2.71 -0.55 -7.05
C ASP A 155 -1.40 0.25 -7.18
N GLY A 156 -1.51 1.54 -7.51
CA GLY A 156 -0.38 2.46 -7.63
C GLY A 156 0.29 2.68 -6.28
N THR A 157 -0.49 2.98 -5.25
CA THR A 157 0.00 3.16 -3.88
C THR A 157 0.80 1.96 -3.39
N VAL A 158 0.30 0.72 -3.54
CA VAL A 158 1.04 -0.46 -3.09
C VAL A 158 2.28 -0.76 -3.94
N LEU A 159 2.29 -0.40 -5.23
CA LEU A 159 3.47 -0.50 -6.09
C LEU A 159 4.58 0.47 -5.66
N TYR A 160 4.24 1.75 -5.42
CA TYR A 160 5.20 2.75 -4.93
C TYR A 160 5.69 2.40 -3.52
N ALA A 161 4.79 2.00 -2.62
CA ALA A 161 5.17 1.52 -1.30
C ALA A 161 6.19 0.37 -1.38
N SER A 162 5.96 -0.61 -2.26
CA SER A 162 6.86 -1.76 -2.42
C SER A 162 8.23 -1.34 -2.92
N ALA A 163 8.26 -0.39 -3.87
CA ALA A 163 9.49 0.15 -4.41
C ALA A 163 10.31 0.91 -3.35
N LEU A 164 9.67 1.79 -2.58
CA LEU A 164 10.32 2.56 -1.52
C LEU A 164 10.76 1.68 -0.34
N GLU A 165 9.93 0.74 0.10
CA GLU A 165 10.26 -0.21 1.17
C GLU A 165 11.44 -1.11 0.76
N SER A 166 11.56 -1.47 -0.52
CA SER A 166 12.66 -2.33 -1.03
C SER A 166 14.05 -1.71 -0.88
N ILE A 167 14.13 -0.38 -0.78
CA ILE A 167 15.38 0.36 -0.58
C ILE A 167 15.54 0.83 0.87
N GLY A 168 14.70 0.36 1.78
CA GLY A 168 14.77 0.67 3.21
C GLY A 168 14.22 2.04 3.58
N MET A 169 13.40 2.66 2.73
CA MET A 169 12.63 3.85 3.10
C MET A 169 11.36 3.45 3.87
N ASN A 170 10.72 4.44 4.51
CA ASN A 170 9.50 4.27 5.30
C ASN A 170 8.28 4.85 4.55
N PRO A 171 7.58 4.05 3.73
CA PRO A 171 6.36 4.50 3.07
C PRO A 171 5.14 4.48 4.00
N HIS A 172 4.20 5.37 3.69
CA HIS A 172 2.92 5.59 4.34
C HIS A 172 1.80 5.45 3.31
N ILE A 173 0.85 4.55 3.56
CA ILE A 173 -0.32 4.35 2.70
C ILE A 173 -1.43 5.28 3.17
N ILE A 174 -1.77 6.27 2.34
CA ILE A 174 -2.87 7.20 2.64
C ILE A 174 -4.14 6.69 1.97
N ILE A 175 -5.18 6.44 2.78
CA ILE A 175 -6.50 6.00 2.31
C ILE A 175 -7.53 7.04 2.65
N LEU A 176 -8.21 7.53 1.62
CA LEU A 176 -9.35 8.42 1.68
C LEU A 176 -10.62 7.64 1.29
N PRO A 177 -11.83 8.16 1.56
CA PRO A 177 -13.07 7.45 1.25
C PRO A 177 -13.23 7.02 -0.22
N THR A 178 -12.63 7.75 -1.15
CA THR A 178 -12.74 7.49 -2.60
C THR A 178 -11.41 7.41 -3.32
N HIS A 179 -10.29 7.51 -2.60
CA HIS A 179 -8.97 7.69 -3.20
C HIS A 179 -7.86 7.15 -2.31
N ALA A 180 -6.69 6.94 -2.90
CA ALA A 180 -5.50 6.53 -2.16
C ALA A 180 -4.25 7.03 -2.87
N PHE A 181 -3.26 7.42 -2.08
CA PHE A 181 -1.94 7.83 -2.55
C PHE A 181 -0.87 7.42 -1.54
N ILE A 182 0.39 7.69 -1.84
CA ILE A 182 1.52 7.30 -1.02
C ILE A 182 2.21 8.53 -0.44
N CYS A 183 2.66 8.45 0.80
CA CYS A 183 3.68 9.35 1.33
C CYS A 183 4.89 8.53 1.80
N TYR A 184 6.01 9.18 2.08
CA TYR A 184 7.18 8.54 2.68
C TYR A 184 7.93 9.53 3.56
N ASP A 185 8.57 9.00 4.60
CA ASP A 185 9.46 9.81 5.42
C ASP A 185 10.67 10.27 4.60
N THR A 186 11.01 11.54 4.67
CA THR A 186 12.18 12.08 3.95
C THR A 186 13.50 11.79 4.65
N ASN A 187 13.46 11.38 5.92
CA ASN A 187 14.60 10.97 6.72
C ASN A 187 14.23 9.72 7.56
N PRO A 188 15.21 8.94 8.02
CA PRO A 188 14.94 7.72 8.77
C PRO A 188 14.29 7.96 10.15
N GLU A 189 14.36 9.18 10.69
CA GLU A 189 13.78 9.57 11.97
C GLU A 189 12.29 9.95 11.88
N GLY A 190 11.72 10.10 10.69
CA GLY A 190 10.33 10.52 10.47
C GLY A 190 10.09 12.02 10.68
N GLU A 191 11.13 12.86 10.61
CA GLU A 191 11.04 14.32 10.85
C GLU A 191 10.62 15.14 9.61
N GLY A 192 10.02 14.50 8.61
CA GLY A 192 9.52 15.12 7.38
C GLY A 192 8.91 14.07 6.47
N PHE A 193 7.95 14.46 5.63
CA PHE A 193 7.30 13.55 4.67
C PHE A 193 7.08 14.24 3.33
N THR A 194 7.09 13.44 2.26
CA THR A 194 6.68 13.86 0.91
C THR A 194 5.58 12.92 0.44
N CYS A 195 4.55 13.43 -0.23
CA CYS A 195 3.46 12.62 -0.81
C CYS A 195 3.53 12.61 -2.34
N ILE A 196 3.02 11.54 -2.96
CA ILE A 196 2.98 11.39 -4.43
C ILE A 196 1.59 10.94 -4.86
N GLU A 197 0.96 11.72 -5.74
CA GLU A 197 -0.27 11.33 -6.41
C GLU A 197 0.02 10.27 -7.49
N THR A 198 -0.13 9.00 -7.13
CA THR A 198 0.33 7.90 -7.99
C THR A 198 -0.48 7.76 -9.27
N THR A 199 -1.73 8.22 -9.30
CA THR A 199 -2.57 8.17 -10.53
C THR A 199 -2.08 9.11 -11.62
N MET A 200 -1.28 10.12 -11.26
CA MET A 200 -0.67 11.08 -12.17
C MET A 200 0.62 10.58 -12.83
N THR A 201 1.11 9.37 -12.50
CA THR A 201 2.35 8.79 -13.06
C THR A 201 2.41 8.87 -14.59
N GLY A 202 1.33 8.50 -15.27
CA GLY A 202 1.28 8.47 -16.73
C GLY A 202 1.04 9.83 -17.39
N SER A 203 0.56 10.83 -16.66
CA SER A 203 0.05 12.10 -17.22
C SER A 203 0.84 13.35 -16.83
N SER A 204 1.61 13.30 -15.74
CA SER A 204 2.17 14.50 -15.12
C SER A 204 3.65 14.31 -14.74
N THR A 205 4.30 15.40 -14.35
CA THR A 205 5.64 15.37 -13.76
C THR A 205 5.60 14.90 -12.31
N PHE A 206 6.76 14.55 -11.76
CA PHE A 206 6.89 14.18 -10.35
C PHE A 206 6.47 15.35 -9.46
N GLU A 207 6.92 16.55 -9.77
CA GLU A 207 6.61 17.76 -9.00
C GLU A 207 5.11 18.08 -8.99
N GLU A 208 4.42 17.93 -10.12
CA GLU A 208 2.97 18.10 -10.19
C GLU A 208 2.22 17.03 -9.38
N ALA A 209 2.70 15.78 -9.40
CA ALA A 209 2.11 14.70 -8.61
C ALA A 209 2.33 14.89 -7.10
N VAL A 210 3.49 15.44 -6.70
CA VAL A 210 3.78 15.79 -5.31
C VAL A 210 2.87 16.93 -4.85
N ALA A 211 2.82 18.03 -5.62
CA ALA A 211 1.99 19.17 -5.28
C ALA A 211 0.51 18.81 -5.11
N ALA A 212 -0.03 17.95 -5.98
CA ALA A 212 -1.42 17.49 -5.89
C ALA A 212 -1.68 16.65 -4.62
N ALA A 213 -0.80 15.69 -4.31
CA ALA A 213 -0.99 14.84 -3.13
C ALA A 213 -0.78 15.61 -1.82
N GLU A 214 0.15 16.56 -1.78
CA GLU A 214 0.34 17.41 -0.60
C GLU A 214 -0.83 18.35 -0.37
N GLU A 215 -1.40 18.94 -1.43
CA GLU A 215 -2.64 19.73 -1.32
C GLU A 215 -3.77 18.88 -0.74
N GLU A 216 -4.01 17.69 -1.29
CA GLU A 216 -5.05 16.79 -0.81
C GLU A 216 -4.80 16.32 0.64
N TYR A 217 -3.55 16.00 1.00
CA TYR A 217 -3.19 15.64 2.36
C TYR A 217 -3.44 16.78 3.36
N GLN A 218 -3.13 18.02 3.00
CA GLN A 218 -3.41 19.19 3.84
C GLN A 218 -4.91 19.49 3.97
N ASP A 219 -5.70 19.27 2.92
CA ASP A 219 -7.15 19.37 2.97
C ASP A 219 -7.74 18.35 3.96
N GLU A 220 -7.24 17.11 3.95
CA GLU A 220 -7.67 16.05 4.86
C GLU A 220 -7.34 16.35 6.33
N ILE A 221 -6.19 16.99 6.59
CA ILE A 221 -5.84 17.54 7.91
C ILE A 221 -6.81 18.65 8.31
N THR A 222 -7.01 19.62 7.42
CA THR A 222 -7.85 20.81 7.68
C THR A 222 -9.30 20.44 7.96
N ASN A 223 -9.81 19.44 7.24
CA ASN A 223 -11.15 18.89 7.42
C ASN A 223 -11.26 17.98 8.65
N GLY A 224 -10.13 17.61 9.27
CA GLY A 224 -10.09 16.73 10.44
C GLY A 224 -10.41 15.27 10.13
N ASN A 225 -10.24 14.84 8.87
CA ASN A 225 -10.64 13.52 8.40
C ASN A 225 -9.76 12.40 8.95
N PHE A 226 -8.46 12.65 9.16
CA PHE A 226 -7.59 11.71 9.88
C PHE A 226 -8.03 11.55 11.34
N LYS A 227 -8.43 12.66 11.99
CA LYS A 227 -8.87 12.65 13.39
C LYS A 227 -10.22 11.96 13.58
N SER A 228 -11.13 12.13 12.62
CA SER A 228 -12.46 11.51 12.66
C SER A 228 -12.42 10.02 12.29
N GLY A 229 -11.34 9.57 11.65
CA GLY A 229 -11.30 8.25 11.04
C GLY A 229 -12.11 8.17 9.74
N ALA A 230 -12.30 9.27 9.01
CA ALA A 230 -12.74 9.21 7.61
C ALA A 230 -11.58 8.85 6.67
N SER A 231 -10.36 9.27 7.03
CA SER A 231 -9.13 9.00 6.29
C SER A 231 -8.12 8.27 7.18
N ARG A 232 -7.20 7.54 6.57
CA ARG A 232 -6.16 6.76 7.26
C ARG A 232 -4.79 7.14 6.72
N ASP A 233 -3.85 7.22 7.65
CA ASP A 233 -2.43 7.21 7.37
C ASP A 233 -1.86 5.93 8.01
N TYR A 234 -1.34 5.05 7.17
CA TYR A 234 -0.76 3.78 7.58
C TYR A 234 0.75 3.78 7.36
N SER A 235 1.51 4.03 8.42
CA SER A 235 2.97 3.83 8.41
C SER A 235 3.29 2.35 8.23
N LEU A 236 4.00 2.00 7.16
CA LEU A 236 4.37 0.61 6.94
C LEU A 236 5.33 0.09 8.01
N ALA A 237 6.24 0.93 8.51
CA ALA A 237 7.14 0.56 9.59
C ALA A 237 6.37 0.10 10.85
N GLU A 238 5.32 0.82 11.23
CA GLU A 238 4.46 0.45 12.35
C GLU A 238 3.68 -0.84 12.09
N LEU A 239 3.12 -0.99 10.88
CA LEU A 239 2.37 -2.20 10.51
C LEU A 239 3.27 -3.45 10.44
N ARG A 240 4.52 -3.31 9.99
CA ARG A 240 5.53 -4.39 10.05
C ARG A 240 5.83 -4.75 11.50
N ALA A 241 6.01 -3.77 12.38
CA ALA A 241 6.23 -4.01 13.81
C ALA A 241 5.02 -4.70 14.48
N ALA A 242 3.80 -4.43 13.99
CA ALA A 242 2.57 -5.12 14.40
C ALA A 242 2.40 -6.53 13.79
N GLY A 243 3.32 -6.97 12.92
CA GLY A 243 3.32 -8.31 12.33
C GLY A 243 2.49 -8.44 11.04
N ILE A 244 2.06 -7.33 10.43
CA ILE A 244 1.41 -7.36 9.12
C ILE A 244 2.50 -7.41 8.05
N LEU A 245 2.74 -8.60 7.51
CA LEU A 245 3.83 -8.87 6.57
C LEU A 245 3.34 -8.97 5.11
N PRO A 246 4.24 -8.81 4.11
CA PRO A 246 3.92 -9.04 2.71
C PRO A 246 3.33 -10.44 2.46
N MET A 247 2.36 -10.52 1.55
CA MET A 247 1.70 -11.78 1.21
C MET A 247 2.48 -12.67 0.21
N GLU A 248 3.55 -12.15 -0.38
CA GLU A 248 4.51 -12.87 -1.23
C GLU A 248 5.89 -12.22 -1.25
#